data_AF-A0A0Q6FYU4-F1
#
_entry.id   AF-A0A0Q6FYU4-F1
#
_cell.length_a   1.000
_cell.length_b   1.000
_cell.length_c   1.000
_cell.angle_alpha   90.00
_cell.angle_beta   90.00
_cell.angle_gamma   90.00
#
_symmetry.space_group_name_H-M   'P 1'
#
loop_
_entity.id
_entity.type
_entity.pdbx_description
1 polymer ?
#
loop_
_entity_poly.entity_id
_entity_poly.type
_entity_poly.pdbx_seq_one_letter_code
_entity_poly.pdbx_strand_id
1 'polypeptide(L)'
;MATIRQILPYSHSDALTPLEQVAESAVATGGALYEISANAFVWGHVYPYSEPGEYYIDNGSIIFEGVGFTYDGGDLPASGIITSISINRYSEITDETVIVPDLKLEFTDLAIDLSEMGDEVLAALTGDIAPLYNYFLDLQWAFQGNDSGTYEDLFEGGNLDDIIDGNGGNATLYGLGGDDVLRVNDASYGYLYGGDGDDVLIVKGGLRNLLNGGAGADTLIGGGSKEDRADYSDSAVGLTVSLATPSINTGDAAGDVYQSIEIIAGSAFNDRLIGDGNANSLIGGDGDDVLIGGAGRDGLGGGNGIDTADYSGSASGLVVSLANPQYNTGEAQGDTFSSIEVLIGSNFIDELYGTNGADTIKSLGGDDAIKGYGGDDTLEGGDGNDWFDGGTGADSMVGGLGDDVFIVDDVGDQVSEFDSQGTDNIEASVSYSLGGIHVDNLYLTGSAEINGTGNSLNNVVKGNSGRNNLDGSGGTDKINGAGGADILTGGTGPDQFIYSNLSDSTADTSGRDTILDFAKGQDRVNLSPIDANTKTSGDQAFTFIGGAAYSNKAGELRYGINGDQTIISGDVNGDGVTDFKIVLSGSISLGSADFVL
;
A
#
# COMPACT_ATOMS: atom_id res chain seq x y z
N MET A 1 -13.46 25.23 49.10
CA MET A 1 -12.61 26.29 49.69
C MET A 1 -11.32 25.59 50.10
N ALA A 2 -10.12 25.85 49.59
CA ALA A 2 -9.60 26.92 48.74
C ALA A 2 -8.59 26.36 47.72
N THR A 3 -8.44 27.08 46.62
CA THR A 3 -7.50 26.87 45.49
C THR A 3 -6.22 27.71 45.70
N ILE A 4 -5.09 27.31 45.09
CA ILE A 4 -4.01 28.09 44.40
C ILE A 4 -2.86 27.07 44.15
N ARG A 5 -2.65 26.50 42.94
CA ARG A 5 -1.95 26.95 41.71
C ARG A 5 -0.57 27.59 41.89
N GLN A 6 0.48 26.90 41.44
CA GLN A 6 1.54 27.48 40.61
C GLN A 6 2.28 26.39 39.80
N ILE A 7 2.09 26.41 38.48
CA ILE A 7 3.01 25.84 37.49
C ILE A 7 4.10 26.89 37.27
N LEU A 8 5.38 26.48 37.17
CA LEU A 8 6.44 26.97 36.25
C LEU A 8 7.85 26.52 36.72
N PRO A 9 8.81 26.40 35.78
CA PRO A 9 9.53 25.17 35.47
C PRO A 9 10.91 25.18 36.09
N TYR A 10 11.41 24.09 36.69
CA TYR A 10 12.79 24.12 37.17
C TYR A 10 13.55 22.79 37.11
N SER A 11 14.77 23.00 36.64
CA SER A 11 15.82 22.10 36.23
C SER A 11 16.48 21.33 37.37
N HIS A 12 16.89 20.10 37.04
CA HIS A 12 18.07 19.38 37.52
C HIS A 12 18.98 20.15 38.50
N SER A 13 18.74 20.02 39.80
CA SER A 13 19.73 19.93 40.88
C SER A 13 19.01 20.00 42.23
N ASP A 14 19.19 18.96 43.05
CA ASP A 14 18.98 18.93 44.50
C ASP A 14 17.66 19.52 45.04
N ALA A 15 16.62 18.69 45.19
CA ALA A 15 15.49 19.00 46.06
C ALA A 15 14.91 17.73 46.69
N LEU A 16 14.76 17.80 48.01
CA LEU A 16 14.03 16.87 48.85
C LEU A 16 12.55 16.80 48.42
N THR A 17 11.96 15.61 48.46
CA THR A 17 10.64 15.31 47.91
C THR A 17 9.50 15.76 48.85
N PRO A 18 8.26 15.91 48.33
CA PRO A 18 7.05 16.30 49.09
C PRO A 18 6.74 15.46 50.34
N LEU A 19 7.42 14.33 50.53
CA LEU A 19 7.32 13.45 51.70
C LEU A 19 7.93 14.07 52.97
N GLU A 20 8.87 15.02 52.86
CA GLU A 20 9.46 15.68 54.03
C GLU A 20 8.47 16.63 54.74
N GLN A 21 7.55 17.25 53.99
CA GLN A 21 6.49 18.08 54.60
C GLN A 21 5.41 17.23 55.30
N VAL A 22 5.27 15.96 54.90
CA VAL A 22 4.36 15.01 55.57
C VAL A 22 5.01 14.44 56.85
N ALA A 23 6.32 14.18 56.82
CA ALA A 23 7.06 13.66 57.97
C ALA A 23 7.21 14.67 59.13
N GLU A 24 7.34 15.98 58.85
CA GLU A 24 7.39 16.99 59.93
C GLU A 24 6.02 17.21 60.62
N SER A 25 4.90 16.90 59.95
CA SER A 25 3.56 16.98 60.53
C SER A 25 3.22 15.80 61.45
N ALA A 26 3.84 14.64 61.23
CA ALA A 26 3.53 13.41 61.97
C ALA A 26 4.07 13.37 63.41
N VAL A 27 5.05 14.21 63.76
CA VAL A 27 5.60 14.28 65.13
C VAL A 27 4.73 15.14 66.07
N ALA A 28 3.81 15.96 65.54
CA ALA A 28 3.10 16.97 66.34
C ALA A 28 1.71 16.56 66.88
N THR A 29 1.12 15.47 66.40
CA THR A 29 -0.24 15.05 66.84
C THR A 29 -0.27 13.55 67.10
N GLY A 30 -0.01 13.18 68.35
CA GLY A 30 0.04 11.78 68.78
C GLY A 30 -1.21 10.99 68.38
N GLY A 31 -0.96 9.88 67.68
CA GLY A 31 -1.89 8.76 67.49
C GLY A 31 -3.13 9.10 66.67
N ALA A 32 -2.98 9.14 65.35
CA ALA A 32 -4.11 8.93 64.43
C ALA A 32 -3.69 7.91 63.36
N LEU A 33 -4.60 6.96 63.11
CA LEU A 33 -4.54 6.00 62.01
C LEU A 33 -4.47 6.75 60.68
N TYR A 34 -3.55 6.33 59.80
CA TYR A 34 -3.57 6.73 58.40
C TYR A 34 -4.11 5.56 57.59
N GLU A 35 -5.15 5.84 56.81
CA GLU A 35 -5.75 4.93 55.85
C GLU A 35 -4.98 5.13 54.54
N ILE A 36 -4.18 4.14 54.15
CA ILE A 36 -3.54 4.08 52.83
C ILE A 36 -4.21 2.92 52.11
N SER A 37 -5.06 3.25 51.13
CA SER A 37 -5.66 2.25 50.24
C SER A 37 -4.71 2.02 49.07
N ALA A 38 -4.15 0.81 48.98
CA ALA A 38 -3.43 0.33 47.80
C ALA A 38 -4.02 -1.03 47.43
N ASN A 39 -4.39 -1.19 46.16
CA ASN A 39 -4.78 -2.48 45.60
C ASN A 39 -3.51 -3.12 45.03
N ALA A 40 -3.30 -4.42 45.30
CA ALA A 40 -2.16 -5.16 44.76
C ALA A 40 -2.61 -6.54 44.26
N PHE A 41 -1.91 -7.09 43.27
CA PHE A 41 -2.14 -8.43 42.74
C PHE A 41 -0.84 -9.22 42.85
N VAL A 42 -0.89 -10.47 43.32
CA VAL A 42 0.27 -11.37 43.42
C VAL A 42 -0.06 -12.68 42.72
N TRP A 43 0.81 -13.12 41.81
CA TRP A 43 0.68 -14.38 41.08
C TRP A 43 1.77 -15.37 41.47
N GLY A 44 1.39 -16.55 41.96
CA GLY A 44 2.25 -17.73 42.07
C GLY A 44 1.69 -18.84 42.96
N HIS A 45 2.44 -19.94 43.08
CA HIS A 45 2.01 -21.12 43.85
C HIS A 45 2.02 -20.81 45.34
N VAL A 46 0.85 -20.99 45.97
CA VAL A 46 0.67 -20.74 47.38
C VAL A 46 0.51 -22.07 48.13
N TYR A 47 1.42 -22.36 49.06
CA TYR A 47 1.34 -23.56 49.89
C TYR A 47 0.85 -23.20 51.30
N PRO A 48 -0.13 -23.93 51.87
CA PRO A 48 -0.54 -23.74 53.26
C PRO A 48 0.56 -24.25 54.21
N TYR A 49 0.98 -23.43 55.18
CA TYR A 49 2.04 -23.80 56.13
C TYR A 49 1.54 -24.60 57.36
N SER A 50 0.24 -24.88 57.47
CA SER A 50 -0.32 -25.63 58.60
C SER A 50 -1.54 -26.47 58.22
N GLU A 51 -1.82 -27.53 59.00
CA GLU A 51 -3.03 -28.35 58.84
C GLU A 51 -4.29 -27.47 58.75
N PRO A 52 -5.26 -27.82 57.89
CA PRO A 52 -6.29 -26.88 57.46
C PRO A 52 -7.16 -26.43 58.64
N GLY A 53 -7.18 -25.12 58.88
CA GLY A 53 -8.27 -24.47 59.60
C GLY A 53 -9.61 -24.70 58.88
N GLU A 54 -10.71 -24.48 59.60
CA GLU A 54 -12.06 -24.63 59.03
C GLU A 54 -12.21 -23.78 57.76
N TYR A 55 -12.61 -24.41 56.67
CA TYR A 55 -13.05 -23.71 55.46
C TYR A 55 -14.57 -23.82 55.33
N TYR A 56 -15.18 -22.82 54.71
CA TYR A 56 -16.58 -22.87 54.33
C TYR A 56 -16.79 -22.36 52.91
N ILE A 57 -17.88 -22.80 52.29
CA ILE A 57 -18.26 -22.39 50.94
C ILE A 57 -19.38 -21.36 51.09
N ASP A 58 -19.15 -20.14 50.59
CA ASP A 58 -20.17 -19.10 50.48
C ASP A 58 -20.24 -18.59 49.03
N ASN A 59 -21.45 -18.55 48.46
CA ASN A 59 -21.72 -18.12 47.08
C ASN A 59 -20.79 -18.67 45.97
N GLY A 60 -20.27 -19.90 46.14
CA GLY A 60 -19.41 -20.55 45.14
C GLY A 60 -17.91 -20.28 45.32
N SER A 61 -17.54 -19.51 46.35
CA SER A 61 -16.15 -19.26 46.77
C SER A 61 -15.82 -20.09 48.00
N ILE A 62 -14.59 -20.61 48.07
CA ILE A 62 -14.06 -21.30 49.27
C ILE A 62 -13.35 -20.25 50.12
N ILE A 63 -13.79 -20.07 51.36
CA ILE A 63 -13.22 -19.12 52.33
C ILE A 63 -12.40 -19.91 53.35
N PHE A 64 -11.13 -19.52 53.51
CA PHE A 64 -10.22 -20.05 54.52
C PHE A 64 -10.03 -19.01 55.64
N GLU A 65 -10.34 -19.36 56.89
CA GLU A 65 -10.06 -18.50 58.04
C GLU A 65 -8.77 -18.95 58.76
N GLY A 66 -7.84 -18.02 58.97
CA GLY A 66 -6.66 -18.24 59.81
C GLY A 66 -5.55 -19.12 59.21
N VAL A 67 -5.46 -19.22 57.88
CA VAL A 67 -4.44 -20.04 57.19
C VAL A 67 -3.26 -19.17 56.74
N GLY A 68 -2.04 -19.54 57.13
CA GLY A 68 -0.80 -18.93 56.64
C GLY A 68 -0.31 -19.56 55.34
N PHE A 69 0.24 -18.75 54.45
CA PHE A 69 0.60 -19.11 53.08
C PHE A 69 2.07 -18.81 52.78
N THR A 70 2.75 -19.65 52.00
CA THR A 70 4.15 -19.43 51.54
C THR A 70 4.24 -19.42 50.00
N TYR A 71 5.09 -18.54 49.47
CA TYR A 71 5.38 -18.35 48.04
C TYR A 71 6.73 -18.97 47.66
N ASP A 72 6.86 -19.53 46.46
CA ASP A 72 8.11 -20.18 46.00
C ASP A 72 9.12 -19.12 45.52
N GLY A 73 10.17 -18.88 46.32
CA GLY A 73 11.24 -17.93 45.96
C GLY A 73 12.03 -17.30 47.11
N GLY A 74 11.57 -17.41 48.37
CA GLY A 74 12.28 -16.90 49.55
C GLY A 74 11.33 -16.50 50.66
N ASP A 75 11.78 -16.62 51.92
CA ASP A 75 10.96 -16.31 53.10
C ASP A 75 10.46 -14.85 53.06
N LEU A 76 9.13 -14.67 53.03
CA LEU A 76 8.52 -13.38 53.37
C LEU A 76 8.80 -13.07 54.86
N PRO A 77 9.22 -11.85 55.21
CA PRO A 77 9.27 -11.46 56.62
C PRO A 77 7.84 -11.47 57.18
N ALA A 78 7.71 -12.14 58.32
CA ALA A 78 6.46 -12.58 58.90
C ALA A 78 5.40 -11.47 59.16
N SER A 79 4.15 -11.95 59.17
CA SER A 79 2.91 -11.37 59.71
C SER A 79 2.16 -10.33 58.87
N GLY A 80 1.44 -10.82 57.87
CA GLY A 80 0.19 -10.23 57.42
C GLY A 80 -0.96 -11.20 57.70
N ILE A 81 -2.05 -10.74 58.32
CA ILE A 81 -3.28 -11.53 58.45
C ILE A 81 -4.06 -11.34 57.16
N ILE A 82 -4.15 -12.38 56.34
CA ILE A 82 -5.08 -12.41 55.20
C ILE A 82 -6.48 -12.64 55.77
N THR A 83 -7.36 -11.64 55.65
CA THR A 83 -8.70 -11.67 56.25
C THR A 83 -9.73 -12.40 55.37
N SER A 84 -9.49 -12.53 54.05
CA SER A 84 -10.25 -13.42 53.18
C SER A 84 -9.52 -13.68 51.86
N ILE A 85 -9.74 -14.85 51.25
CA ILE A 85 -9.33 -15.21 49.88
C ILE A 85 -10.57 -15.71 49.16
N SER A 86 -10.83 -15.23 47.94
CA SER A 86 -11.89 -15.75 47.07
C SER A 86 -11.30 -16.42 45.84
N ILE A 87 -11.56 -17.72 45.68
CA ILE A 87 -11.15 -18.52 44.51
C ILE A 87 -12.38 -18.72 43.62
N ASN A 88 -12.35 -18.19 42.40
CA ASN A 88 -13.51 -18.19 41.50
C ASN A 88 -13.55 -19.37 40.51
N ARG A 89 -12.47 -20.14 40.35
CA ARG A 89 -12.42 -21.40 39.57
C ARG A 89 -11.34 -22.35 40.12
N TYR A 90 -11.67 -23.63 40.29
CA TYR A 90 -10.72 -24.69 40.64
C TYR A 90 -10.85 -25.86 39.65
N SER A 91 -9.74 -26.51 39.31
CA SER A 91 -9.73 -27.65 38.38
C SER A 91 -9.84 -29.00 39.09
N GLU A 92 -9.27 -29.15 40.28
CA GLU A 92 -9.37 -30.33 41.15
C GLU A 92 -9.07 -29.96 42.61
N ILE A 93 -9.76 -30.59 43.56
CA ILE A 93 -9.46 -30.49 45.01
C ILE A 93 -9.14 -31.91 45.48
N THR A 94 -7.93 -32.10 46.01
CA THR A 94 -7.58 -33.30 46.80
C THR A 94 -7.16 -32.87 48.21
N ASP A 95 -7.21 -33.80 49.17
CA ASP A 95 -6.94 -33.52 50.60
C ASP A 95 -5.56 -32.87 50.89
N GLU A 96 -4.66 -32.80 49.90
CA GLU A 96 -3.31 -32.24 50.06
C GLU A 96 -2.93 -31.19 48.99
N THR A 97 -3.80 -30.81 48.05
CA THR A 97 -3.43 -29.83 47.00
C THR A 97 -4.63 -29.11 46.39
N VAL A 98 -4.54 -27.77 46.29
CA VAL A 98 -5.44 -26.93 45.49
C VAL A 98 -4.61 -26.32 44.35
N ILE A 99 -4.91 -26.69 43.11
CA ILE A 99 -4.30 -26.07 41.93
C ILE A 99 -5.25 -24.96 41.48
N VAL A 100 -4.81 -23.71 41.61
CA VAL A 100 -5.56 -22.53 41.17
C VAL A 100 -4.89 -21.99 39.91
N PRO A 101 -5.50 -22.17 38.72
CA PRO A 101 -4.92 -21.63 37.49
C PRO A 101 -5.07 -20.10 37.40
N ASP A 102 -6.10 -19.53 38.05
CA ASP A 102 -6.36 -18.08 38.08
C ASP A 102 -6.63 -17.62 39.54
N LEU A 103 -5.60 -17.19 40.27
CA LEU A 103 -5.75 -16.70 41.65
C LEU A 103 -5.94 -15.18 41.65
N LYS A 104 -7.16 -14.72 41.93
CA LYS A 104 -7.44 -13.30 42.18
C LYS A 104 -7.29 -13.01 43.68
N LEU A 105 -6.27 -12.25 44.06
CA LEU A 105 -6.13 -11.70 45.41
C LEU A 105 -6.60 -10.24 45.38
N GLU A 106 -7.72 -9.94 46.04
CA GLU A 106 -8.18 -8.57 46.28
C GLU A 106 -7.82 -8.17 47.71
N PHE A 107 -6.94 -7.19 47.88
CA PHE A 107 -6.68 -6.60 49.19
C PHE A 107 -7.66 -5.46 49.42
N THR A 108 -8.53 -5.59 50.43
CA THR A 108 -9.30 -4.48 50.97
C THR A 108 -8.88 -4.27 52.42
N ASP A 109 -8.56 -3.03 52.77
CA ASP A 109 -8.14 -2.58 54.10
C ASP A 109 -6.86 -3.23 54.65
N LEU A 110 -5.70 -2.85 54.09
CA LEU A 110 -4.41 -3.17 54.70
C LEU A 110 -4.17 -2.32 55.95
N ALA A 111 -4.61 -2.81 57.11
CA ALA A 111 -4.19 -2.28 58.40
C ALA A 111 -2.90 -2.98 58.84
N ILE A 112 -1.76 -2.28 58.79
CA ILE A 112 -0.52 -2.78 59.40
C ILE A 112 -0.64 -2.60 60.91
N ASP A 113 -0.94 -3.69 61.62
CA ASP A 113 -0.94 -3.71 63.07
C ASP A 113 0.50 -3.79 63.59
N LEU A 114 1.01 -2.65 64.05
CA LEU A 114 2.35 -2.54 64.64
C LEU A 114 2.38 -2.95 66.13
N SER A 115 1.28 -3.44 66.70
CA SER A 115 1.18 -3.77 68.13
C SER A 115 1.88 -5.06 68.53
N GLU A 116 2.25 -5.92 67.57
CA GLU A 116 3.00 -7.16 67.82
C GLU A 116 4.48 -7.10 67.39
N MET A 117 5.01 -5.92 67.06
CA MET A 117 6.46 -5.75 66.87
C MET A 117 7.14 -5.79 68.24
N GLY A 118 7.67 -6.96 68.61
CA GLY A 118 8.38 -7.19 69.87
C GLY A 118 9.47 -6.16 70.16
N ASP A 119 9.74 -5.97 71.46
CA ASP A 119 10.57 -4.91 72.09
C ASP A 119 12.00 -4.67 71.49
N GLU A 120 12.44 -5.45 70.51
CA GLU A 120 13.70 -5.23 69.78
C GLU A 120 13.60 -4.17 68.66
N VAL A 121 12.40 -3.80 68.18
CA VAL A 121 12.21 -2.78 67.13
C VAL A 121 12.12 -1.35 67.70
N LEU A 122 11.74 -1.19 68.98
CA LEU A 122 11.61 0.12 69.61
C LEU A 122 12.96 0.83 69.84
N ALA A 123 14.08 0.09 69.80
CA ALA A 123 15.43 0.65 69.90
C ALA A 123 15.97 1.24 68.57
N ALA A 124 15.44 0.81 67.42
CA ALA A 124 15.84 1.34 66.11
C ALA A 124 15.24 2.71 65.79
N LEU A 125 14.18 3.11 66.52
CA LEU A 125 13.45 4.37 66.33
C LEU A 125 14.11 5.63 66.94
N THR A 126 15.37 5.55 67.39
CA THR A 126 16.08 6.72 67.95
C THR A 126 17.45 7.02 67.34
N GLY A 127 17.85 6.41 66.20
CA GLY A 127 19.22 6.65 65.74
C GLY A 127 19.63 6.34 64.31
N ASP A 128 18.82 5.74 63.44
CA ASP A 128 19.23 5.58 62.04
C ASP A 128 18.04 5.43 61.10
N ILE A 129 17.90 6.35 60.15
CA ILE A 129 16.79 6.43 59.17
C ILE A 129 17.07 5.59 57.90
N ALA A 130 18.26 4.99 57.81
CA ALA A 130 18.65 4.13 56.69
C ALA A 130 17.80 2.85 56.49
N PRO A 131 17.25 2.17 57.53
CA PRO A 131 16.50 0.93 57.33
C PRO A 131 15.11 1.16 56.72
N LEU A 132 14.44 2.26 57.05
CA LEU A 132 13.11 2.60 56.49
C LEU A 132 13.20 3.05 55.03
N TYR A 133 14.29 3.73 54.67
CA TYR A 133 14.59 4.10 53.29
C TYR A 133 14.80 2.85 52.41
N ASN A 134 15.53 1.84 52.91
CA ASN A 134 15.67 0.57 52.21
C ASN A 134 14.37 -0.26 52.19
N TYR A 135 13.55 -0.20 53.24
CA TYR A 135 12.27 -0.93 53.28
C TYR A 135 11.23 -0.37 52.28
N PHE A 136 11.23 0.94 52.04
CA PHE A 136 10.41 1.57 50.99
C PHE A 136 11.00 1.40 49.58
N LEU A 137 12.33 1.39 49.44
CA LEU A 137 13.00 1.01 48.18
C LEU A 137 12.76 -0.46 47.81
N ASP A 138 12.71 -1.36 48.80
CA ASP A 138 12.40 -2.78 48.60
C ASP A 138 10.93 -2.99 48.21
N LEU A 139 9.99 -2.13 48.66
CA LEU A 139 8.61 -2.10 48.18
C LEU A 139 8.49 -1.56 46.74
N GLN A 140 9.38 -0.64 46.34
CA GLN A 140 9.54 -0.20 44.95
C GLN A 140 10.18 -1.29 44.07
N TRP A 141 10.96 -2.21 44.65
CA TRP A 141 11.48 -3.41 43.98
C TRP A 141 10.50 -4.59 43.94
N ALA A 142 9.40 -4.55 44.70
CA ALA A 142 8.46 -5.66 44.84
C ALA A 142 7.48 -5.85 43.66
N PHE A 143 7.50 -5.01 42.63
CA PHE A 143 6.80 -5.24 41.36
C PHE A 143 7.73 -5.74 40.24
N GLN A 144 8.94 -6.21 40.57
CA GLN A 144 9.78 -6.92 39.61
C GLN A 144 9.37 -8.39 39.58
N GLY A 145 8.46 -8.75 38.66
CA GLY A 145 8.43 -10.13 38.16
C GLY A 145 9.84 -10.43 37.65
N ASN A 146 10.53 -11.38 38.27
CA ASN A 146 11.82 -11.87 37.80
C ASN A 146 11.63 -13.37 37.58
N ASP A 147 10.69 -13.72 36.71
CA ASP A 147 10.55 -15.10 36.27
C ASP A 147 11.45 -15.30 35.04
N SER A 148 12.40 -16.21 35.21
CA SER A 148 13.26 -16.69 34.12
C SER A 148 12.57 -17.73 33.23
N GLY A 149 11.29 -18.01 33.49
CA GLY A 149 10.43 -18.94 32.75
C GLY A 149 9.82 -18.39 31.46
N THR A 150 9.22 -19.29 30.66
CA THR A 150 8.48 -18.97 29.42
C THR A 150 7.04 -18.48 29.70
N TYR A 151 6.77 -17.95 30.89
CA TYR A 151 5.42 -17.57 31.30
C TYR A 151 5.10 -16.14 30.86
N GLU A 152 3.81 -15.88 30.65
CA GLU A 152 3.28 -14.57 30.30
C GLU A 152 2.99 -13.81 31.60
N ASP A 153 3.79 -12.80 31.90
CA ASP A 153 3.56 -11.92 33.04
C ASP A 153 2.56 -10.83 32.64
N LEU A 154 1.48 -10.68 33.39
CA LEU A 154 0.45 -9.65 33.17
C LEU A 154 0.43 -8.67 34.34
N PHE A 155 0.61 -7.38 34.04
CA PHE A 155 0.56 -6.28 35.00
C PHE A 155 -0.45 -5.22 34.55
N GLU A 156 -1.23 -4.68 35.48
CA GLU A 156 -2.28 -3.69 35.21
C GLU A 156 -2.23 -2.58 36.26
N GLY A 157 -2.22 -1.34 35.79
CA GLY A 157 -2.25 -0.09 36.55
C GLY A 157 -3.67 0.33 36.96
N GLY A 158 -3.80 1.60 37.32
CA GLY A 158 -5.01 2.27 37.76
C GLY A 158 -5.35 3.50 36.91
N ASN A 159 -6.06 4.47 37.49
CA ASN A 159 -6.40 5.72 36.77
C ASN A 159 -5.49 6.90 37.18
N LEU A 160 -4.28 6.61 37.65
CA LEU A 160 -3.29 7.59 38.09
C LEU A 160 -1.96 7.23 37.45
N ASP A 161 -1.06 8.21 37.33
CA ASP A 161 0.30 8.03 36.85
C ASP A 161 1.02 6.86 37.55
N ASP A 162 1.22 5.78 36.79
CA ASP A 162 1.79 4.51 37.23
C ASP A 162 3.18 4.29 36.65
N ILE A 163 4.00 3.49 37.35
CA ILE A 163 5.28 3.02 36.83
C ILE A 163 5.29 1.50 36.91
N ILE A 164 5.29 0.84 35.75
CA ILE A 164 5.17 -0.61 35.64
C ILE A 164 6.41 -1.15 34.92
N ASP A 165 7.17 -2.02 35.59
CA ASP A 165 8.37 -2.64 35.04
C ASP A 165 8.20 -4.18 34.94
N GLY A 166 8.04 -4.71 33.74
CA GLY A 166 8.07 -6.16 33.47
C GLY A 166 9.49 -6.66 33.17
N ASN A 167 9.96 -7.72 33.85
CA ASN A 167 11.27 -8.32 33.59
C ASN A 167 11.16 -9.83 33.34
N GLY A 168 11.90 -10.32 32.33
CA GLY A 168 11.88 -11.74 31.97
C GLY A 168 10.62 -12.16 31.20
N GLY A 169 10.62 -13.38 30.66
CA GLY A 169 9.43 -13.99 30.02
C GLY A 169 8.82 -13.23 28.85
N ASN A 170 7.55 -13.47 28.56
CA ASN A 170 6.70 -12.56 27.78
C ASN A 170 5.99 -11.64 28.78
N ALA A 171 5.86 -10.35 28.51
CA ALA A 171 5.22 -9.42 29.44
C ALA A 171 4.09 -8.64 28.76
N THR A 172 2.95 -8.52 29.43
CA THR A 172 1.82 -7.68 29.04
C THR A 172 1.57 -6.64 30.15
N LEU A 173 1.67 -5.35 29.82
CA LEU A 173 1.55 -4.23 30.76
C LEU A 173 0.39 -3.33 30.32
N TYR A 174 -0.50 -2.97 31.24
CA TYR A 174 -1.58 -2.00 31.04
C TYR A 174 -1.41 -0.83 32.02
N GLY A 175 -1.37 0.41 31.54
CA GLY A 175 -1.40 1.63 32.37
C GLY A 175 -2.82 2.01 32.79
N LEU A 176 -3.74 1.98 31.82
CA LEU A 176 -5.15 2.36 31.87
C LEU A 176 -5.40 3.86 31.82
N GLY A 177 -5.09 4.63 32.86
CA GLY A 177 -5.27 6.08 32.78
C GLY A 177 -4.35 6.85 33.70
N GLY A 178 -4.02 8.08 33.33
CA GLY A 178 -2.93 8.83 33.93
C GLY A 178 -1.74 8.89 32.98
N ASP A 179 -0.71 9.66 33.33
CA ASP A 179 0.51 9.73 32.51
C ASP A 179 1.48 8.64 33.00
N ASP A 180 1.47 7.48 32.35
CA ASP A 180 2.10 6.24 32.82
C ASP A 180 3.49 6.01 32.22
N VAL A 181 4.31 5.23 32.94
CA VAL A 181 5.61 4.76 32.42
C VAL A 181 5.71 3.24 32.48
N LEU A 182 5.62 2.61 31.32
CA LEU A 182 5.62 1.16 31.15
C LEU A 182 6.98 0.74 30.58
N ARG A 183 7.64 -0.23 31.22
CA ARG A 183 8.94 -0.71 30.75
C ARG A 183 9.03 -2.22 30.74
N VAL A 184 9.62 -2.73 29.68
CA VAL A 184 9.97 -4.15 29.56
C VAL A 184 11.48 -4.28 29.37
N ASN A 185 12.12 -5.01 30.29
CA ASN A 185 13.55 -5.34 30.22
C ASN A 185 13.71 -6.84 29.93
N ASP A 186 14.46 -7.19 28.89
CA ASP A 186 14.87 -8.56 28.56
C ASP A 186 13.73 -9.58 28.30
N ALA A 187 12.50 -9.14 28.00
CA ALA A 187 11.41 -10.05 27.61
C ALA A 187 11.63 -10.66 26.22
N SER A 188 11.05 -11.83 25.96
CA SER A 188 10.98 -12.41 24.61
C SER A 188 9.96 -11.67 23.75
N TYR A 189 8.77 -11.37 24.26
CA TYR A 189 7.75 -10.50 23.65
C TYR A 189 7.15 -9.57 24.71
N GLY A 190 7.03 -8.29 24.40
CA GLY A 190 6.40 -7.27 25.24
C GLY A 190 5.15 -6.71 24.57
N TYR A 191 4.08 -6.59 25.34
CA TYR A 191 2.82 -5.93 24.96
C TYR A 191 2.58 -4.80 25.97
N LEU A 192 2.68 -3.55 25.54
CA LEU A 192 2.53 -2.38 26.40
C LEU A 192 1.33 -1.59 25.92
N TYR A 193 0.38 -1.31 26.81
CA TYR A 193 -0.81 -0.53 26.56
C TYR A 193 -0.85 0.63 27.56
N GLY A 194 -0.63 1.87 27.10
CA GLY A 194 -0.63 3.08 27.93
C GLY A 194 -2.02 3.36 28.48
N GLY A 195 -2.94 3.77 27.62
CA GLY A 195 -4.34 4.04 27.98
C GLY A 195 -4.69 5.51 27.76
N ASP A 196 -5.38 6.14 28.70
CA ASP A 196 -5.67 7.58 28.65
C ASP A 196 -4.53 8.37 29.33
N GLY A 197 -3.84 9.28 28.63
CA GLY A 197 -2.79 10.13 29.22
C GLY A 197 -1.56 10.23 28.32
N ASP A 198 -0.60 11.08 28.69
CA ASP A 198 0.67 11.20 27.95
C ASP A 198 1.66 10.14 28.47
N ASP A 199 1.69 8.97 27.83
CA ASP A 199 2.38 7.78 28.33
C ASP A 199 3.81 7.62 27.78
N VAL A 200 4.64 6.85 28.49
CA VAL A 200 6.00 6.51 28.09
C VAL A 200 6.20 5.00 28.10
N LEU A 201 6.22 4.40 26.91
CA LEU A 201 6.35 2.96 26.70
C LEU A 201 7.79 2.64 26.24
N ILE A 202 8.51 1.82 27.01
CA ILE A 202 9.94 1.56 26.80
C ILE A 202 10.24 0.07 26.73
N VAL A 203 10.84 -0.35 25.62
CA VAL A 203 11.41 -1.68 25.43
C VAL A 203 12.94 -1.57 25.34
N LYS A 204 13.68 -2.38 26.11
CA LYS A 204 15.16 -2.37 26.09
C LYS A 204 15.81 -3.56 25.39
N GLY A 205 15.04 -4.58 25.02
CA GLY A 205 15.52 -5.78 24.34
C GLY A 205 14.37 -6.77 24.09
N GLY A 206 14.62 -7.84 23.35
CA GLY A 206 13.64 -8.89 23.07
C GLY A 206 13.48 -9.26 21.60
N LEU A 207 12.41 -9.99 21.29
CA LEU A 207 11.92 -10.22 19.92
C LEU A 207 11.05 -9.02 19.51
N ARG A 208 9.98 -9.24 18.75
CA ARG A 208 9.09 -8.16 18.27
C ARG A 208 8.12 -7.75 19.38
N ASN A 209 7.99 -6.47 19.68
CA ASN A 209 7.10 -5.98 20.74
C ASN A 209 5.95 -5.15 20.16
N LEU A 210 4.87 -5.05 20.92
CA LEU A 210 3.69 -4.24 20.61
C LEU A 210 3.58 -3.13 21.63
N LEU A 211 3.51 -1.89 21.14
CA LEU A 211 3.32 -0.68 21.92
C LEU A 211 2.06 0.02 21.41
N ASN A 212 1.07 0.16 22.28
CA ASN A 212 -0.14 0.92 22.04
C ASN A 212 -0.18 2.04 23.09
N GLY A 213 0.02 3.28 22.66
CA GLY A 213 0.01 4.45 23.54
C GLY A 213 -1.38 4.70 24.10
N GLY A 214 -2.38 4.71 23.22
CA GLY A 214 -3.76 5.00 23.58
C GLY A 214 -4.08 6.46 23.27
N ALA A 215 -4.82 7.13 24.16
CA ALA A 215 -5.22 8.52 23.96
C ALA A 215 -4.26 9.46 24.69
N GLY A 216 -3.47 10.22 23.95
CA GLY A 216 -2.56 11.21 24.54
C GLY A 216 -1.44 11.56 23.59
N ALA A 217 -0.40 12.24 24.09
CA ALA A 217 0.83 12.46 23.36
C ALA A 217 1.93 11.53 23.91
N ASP A 218 2.06 10.36 23.28
CA ASP A 218 2.81 9.26 23.86
C ASP A 218 4.26 9.18 23.38
N THR A 219 5.12 8.56 24.18
CA THR A 219 6.51 8.26 23.82
C THR A 219 6.68 6.76 23.66
N LEU A 220 6.77 6.28 22.42
CA LEU A 220 6.93 4.88 22.07
C LEU A 220 8.38 4.59 21.71
N ILE A 221 9.09 3.87 22.59
CA ILE A 221 10.50 3.52 22.44
C ILE A 221 10.61 2.00 22.32
N GLY A 222 10.79 1.53 21.08
CA GLY A 222 11.17 0.14 20.81
C GLY A 222 12.63 -0.15 21.19
N GLY A 223 13.02 -1.42 21.10
CA GLY A 223 14.35 -1.87 21.47
C GLY A 223 14.70 -3.27 20.95
N GLY A 224 16.00 -3.58 20.95
CA GLY A 224 16.50 -4.86 20.48
C GLY A 224 16.93 -4.83 19.00
N SER A 225 16.86 -5.98 18.34
CA SER A 225 17.33 -6.16 16.95
C SER A 225 16.23 -6.66 16.01
N LYS A 226 14.99 -6.68 16.51
CA LYS A 226 13.78 -7.13 15.84
C LYS A 226 12.83 -5.96 15.72
N GLU A 227 11.88 -6.09 14.81
CA GLU A 227 10.93 -5.03 14.46
C GLU A 227 9.90 -4.83 15.58
N ASP A 228 9.77 -3.60 16.08
CA ASP A 228 8.76 -3.23 17.07
C ASP A 228 7.59 -2.51 16.43
N ARG A 229 6.39 -2.74 17.00
CA ARG A 229 5.11 -2.26 16.47
C ARG A 229 4.54 -1.15 17.32
N ALA A 230 4.27 0.00 16.71
CA ALA A 230 3.25 0.93 17.17
C ALA A 230 1.88 0.45 16.66
N ASP A 231 0.96 0.16 17.59
CA ASP A 231 -0.32 -0.47 17.29
C ASP A 231 -1.49 0.46 17.59
N TYR A 232 -2.20 0.86 16.53
CA TYR A 232 -3.38 1.71 16.57
C TYR A 232 -4.65 0.97 16.15
N SER A 233 -4.63 -0.37 16.12
CA SER A 233 -5.74 -1.19 15.63
C SER A 233 -7.04 -1.03 16.41
N ASP A 234 -6.96 -0.63 17.68
CA ASP A 234 -8.13 -0.35 18.53
C ASP A 234 -8.69 1.06 18.35
N SER A 235 -8.07 1.90 17.51
CA SER A 235 -8.52 3.28 17.33
C SER A 235 -9.94 3.35 16.76
N ALA A 236 -10.75 4.24 17.32
CA ALA A 236 -12.15 4.40 16.94
C ALA A 236 -12.36 5.32 15.73
N VAL A 237 -11.28 5.80 15.10
CA VAL A 237 -11.28 6.72 13.95
C VAL A 237 -10.13 6.39 13.00
N GLY A 238 -10.24 6.83 11.75
CA GLY A 238 -9.11 6.83 10.82
C GLY A 238 -8.07 7.88 11.22
N LEU A 239 -6.80 7.54 11.03
CA LEU A 239 -5.64 8.26 11.57
C LEU A 239 -4.56 8.50 10.51
N THR A 240 -3.77 9.55 10.74
CA THR A 240 -2.48 9.75 10.08
C THR A 240 -1.40 9.38 11.08
N VAL A 241 -0.49 8.48 10.70
CA VAL A 241 0.69 8.11 11.49
C VAL A 241 1.93 8.29 10.63
N SER A 242 2.90 9.06 11.12
CA SER A 242 4.18 9.26 10.47
C SER A 242 5.34 9.05 11.44
N LEU A 243 6.19 8.07 11.14
CA LEU A 243 7.45 7.88 11.85
C LEU A 243 8.43 9.01 11.51
N ALA A 244 8.46 9.45 10.25
CA ALA A 244 9.35 10.51 9.79
C ALA A 244 8.97 11.91 10.32
N THR A 245 7.67 12.21 10.42
CA THR A 245 7.18 13.55 10.77
C THR A 245 6.05 13.46 11.81
N PRO A 246 6.33 13.12 13.08
CA PRO A 246 5.26 12.85 14.05
C PRO A 246 4.32 14.04 14.34
N SER A 247 4.75 15.27 14.02
CA SER A 247 3.92 16.47 14.17
C SER A 247 2.67 16.52 13.29
N ILE A 248 2.54 15.63 12.29
CA ILE A 248 1.34 15.55 11.44
C ILE A 248 0.36 14.45 11.88
N ASN A 249 0.69 13.70 12.94
CA ASN A 249 -0.15 12.60 13.37
C ASN A 249 -1.50 13.08 13.90
N THR A 250 -2.51 12.22 13.80
CA THR A 250 -3.90 12.50 14.22
C THR A 250 -4.52 11.31 14.94
N GLY A 251 -5.70 11.52 15.54
CA GLY A 251 -6.38 10.46 16.27
C GLY A 251 -5.61 10.08 17.53
N ASP A 252 -5.53 8.79 17.81
CA ASP A 252 -4.78 8.25 18.96
C ASP A 252 -3.25 8.41 18.78
N ALA A 253 -2.77 8.68 17.57
CA ALA A 253 -1.35 8.96 17.33
C ALA A 253 -0.96 10.44 17.56
N ALA A 254 -1.91 11.29 17.95
CA ALA A 254 -1.76 12.74 17.91
C ALA A 254 -0.83 13.28 19.00
N GLY A 255 0.41 13.57 18.63
CA GLY A 255 1.43 14.08 19.55
C GLY A 255 2.50 13.04 19.87
N ASP A 256 2.27 11.79 19.46
CA ASP A 256 3.19 10.69 19.67
C ASP A 256 4.57 10.95 19.10
N VAL A 257 5.57 10.38 19.74
CA VAL A 257 6.95 10.36 19.29
C VAL A 257 7.49 8.93 19.30
N TYR A 258 8.20 8.57 18.23
CA TYR A 258 8.69 7.22 18.00
C TYR A 258 10.21 7.15 18.06
N GLN A 259 10.71 6.07 18.65
CA GLN A 259 12.10 5.68 18.57
C GLN A 259 12.19 4.18 18.36
N SER A 260 12.95 3.72 17.36
CA SER A 260 13.15 2.29 17.08
C SER A 260 11.82 1.54 16.92
N ILE A 261 10.91 2.15 16.15
CA ILE A 261 9.66 1.52 15.71
C ILE A 261 9.81 1.24 14.22
N GLU A 262 9.54 0.00 13.82
CA GLU A 262 9.65 -0.43 12.43
C GLU A 262 8.29 -0.83 11.85
N ILE A 263 7.31 -1.16 12.68
CA ILE A 263 5.97 -1.58 12.26
C ILE A 263 4.94 -0.54 12.71
N ILE A 264 4.06 -0.14 11.81
CA ILE A 264 2.85 0.61 12.13
C ILE A 264 1.65 -0.29 11.78
N ALA A 265 0.73 -0.47 12.73
CA ALA A 265 -0.57 -1.07 12.47
C ALA A 265 -1.66 0.00 12.60
N GLY A 266 -2.40 0.23 11.52
CA GLY A 266 -3.56 1.10 11.45
C GLY A 266 -4.80 0.48 12.12
N SER A 267 -5.84 1.30 12.15
CA SER A 267 -7.17 1.07 12.68
C SER A 267 -8.05 0.23 11.73
N ALA A 268 -9.35 0.16 12.03
CA ALA A 268 -10.35 -0.44 11.14
C ALA A 268 -11.02 0.59 10.19
N PHE A 269 -10.39 1.76 10.02
CA PHE A 269 -10.89 2.87 9.21
C PHE A 269 -9.79 3.34 8.26
N ASN A 270 -10.18 4.16 7.28
CA ASN A 270 -9.26 4.73 6.31
C ASN A 270 -8.13 5.53 6.96
N ASP A 271 -6.92 4.98 6.86
CA ASP A 271 -5.71 5.49 7.48
C ASP A 271 -4.72 6.04 6.47
N ARG A 272 -3.78 6.84 6.97
CA ARG A 272 -2.60 7.27 6.23
C ARG A 272 -1.35 6.92 7.03
N LEU A 273 -0.65 5.88 6.62
CA LEU A 273 0.54 5.38 7.30
C LEU A 273 1.79 5.77 6.53
N ILE A 274 2.75 6.40 7.21
CA ILE A 274 3.96 6.96 6.62
C ILE A 274 5.17 6.44 7.40
N GLY A 275 6.01 5.66 6.72
CA GLY A 275 7.29 5.18 7.25
C GLY A 275 8.35 6.29 7.36
N ASP A 276 9.59 5.88 7.53
CA ASP A 276 10.75 6.74 7.58
C ASP A 276 11.80 6.38 6.52
N GLY A 277 13.09 6.59 6.81
CA GLY A 277 14.18 6.24 5.90
C GLY A 277 14.76 4.84 6.14
N ASN A 278 14.15 4.06 7.04
CA ASN A 278 14.55 2.69 7.38
C ASN A 278 13.58 1.70 6.74
N ALA A 279 13.87 0.40 6.89
CA ALA A 279 12.92 -0.63 6.46
C ALA A 279 11.73 -0.68 7.43
N ASN A 280 10.54 -0.37 6.93
CA ASN A 280 9.30 -0.35 7.71
C ASN A 280 8.30 -1.43 7.26
N SER A 281 7.37 -1.81 8.12
CA SER A 281 6.20 -2.60 7.77
C SER A 281 4.94 -1.81 8.12
N LEU A 282 4.18 -1.43 7.11
CA LEU A 282 2.91 -0.71 7.25
C LEU A 282 1.78 -1.71 7.06
N ILE A 283 0.87 -1.76 8.03
CA ILE A 283 -0.31 -2.64 8.04
C ILE A 283 -1.52 -1.73 8.14
N GLY A 284 -2.26 -1.55 7.05
CA GLY A 284 -3.44 -0.66 6.98
C GLY A 284 -4.55 -1.14 7.91
N GLY A 285 -5.09 -2.32 7.65
CA GLY A 285 -6.15 -2.92 8.46
C GLY A 285 -7.44 -3.12 7.66
N ASP A 286 -8.55 -2.65 8.20
CA ASP A 286 -9.80 -2.51 7.42
C ASP A 286 -9.93 -1.03 7.00
N GLY A 287 -10.57 -0.76 5.87
CA GLY A 287 -10.72 0.61 5.35
C GLY A 287 -9.93 0.82 4.07
N ASP A 288 -10.11 1.97 3.44
CA ASP A 288 -9.33 2.34 2.27
C ASP A 288 -8.10 3.14 2.73
N ASP A 289 -6.94 2.49 2.79
CA ASP A 289 -5.73 3.05 3.41
C ASP A 289 -4.76 3.66 2.39
N VAL A 290 -3.95 4.62 2.84
CA VAL A 290 -2.84 5.18 2.07
C VAL A 290 -1.51 4.90 2.77
N LEU A 291 -0.65 4.14 2.10
CA LEU A 291 0.63 3.67 2.62
C LEU A 291 1.79 4.32 1.87
N ILE A 292 2.70 4.95 2.62
CA ILE A 292 3.92 5.57 2.09
C ILE A 292 5.10 4.98 2.86
N GLY A 293 5.86 4.08 2.23
CA GLY A 293 7.03 3.46 2.84
C GLY A 293 8.13 4.47 3.16
N GLY A 294 8.43 5.34 2.19
CA GLY A 294 9.61 6.20 2.24
C GLY A 294 10.80 5.49 1.62
N ALA A 295 12.01 5.86 2.03
CA ALA A 295 13.20 5.16 1.58
C ALA A 295 13.41 3.94 2.46
N GLY A 296 13.66 2.77 1.90
CA GLY A 296 13.75 1.59 2.75
C GLY A 296 13.65 0.31 1.97
N ARG A 297 13.28 -0.75 2.65
CA ARG A 297 12.83 -2.01 2.05
C ARG A 297 11.56 -2.34 2.78
N ASP A 298 10.46 -1.82 2.27
CA ASP A 298 9.27 -1.67 3.07
C ASP A 298 8.26 -2.78 2.76
N GLY A 299 7.51 -3.20 3.77
CA GLY A 299 6.36 -4.09 3.60
C GLY A 299 5.09 -3.28 3.69
N LEU A 300 4.39 -3.08 2.57
CA LEU A 300 3.14 -2.33 2.51
C LEU A 300 1.98 -3.32 2.37
N GLY A 301 1.25 -3.52 3.47
CA GLY A 301 0.05 -4.34 3.50
C GLY A 301 -1.18 -3.47 3.75
N GLY A 302 -2.05 -3.33 2.75
CA GLY A 302 -3.31 -2.58 2.87
C GLY A 302 -4.27 -3.29 3.80
N GLY A 303 -4.93 -4.33 3.32
CA GLY A 303 -5.74 -5.22 4.13
C GLY A 303 -7.09 -5.45 3.48
N ASN A 304 -8.17 -5.07 4.16
CA ASN A 304 -9.52 -5.11 3.60
C ASN A 304 -9.94 -3.70 3.18
N GLY A 305 -10.15 -3.48 1.89
CA GLY A 305 -10.60 -2.19 1.37
C GLY A 305 -10.04 -1.99 -0.02
N ILE A 306 -9.93 -0.72 -0.43
CA ILE A 306 -9.18 -0.30 -1.61
C ILE A 306 -7.96 0.47 -1.11
N ASP A 307 -6.80 -0.16 -1.16
CA ASP A 307 -5.61 0.36 -0.51
C ASP A 307 -4.60 0.93 -1.51
N THR A 308 -3.92 2.01 -1.10
CA THR A 308 -3.03 2.79 -1.95
C THR A 308 -1.58 2.69 -1.50
N ALA A 309 -0.70 2.26 -2.41
CA ALA A 309 0.74 2.53 -2.31
C ALA A 309 1.06 3.85 -3.02
N ASP A 310 1.53 4.85 -2.26
CA ASP A 310 1.70 6.23 -2.73
C ASP A 310 3.18 6.61 -2.83
N TYR A 311 3.70 6.68 -4.06
CA TYR A 311 5.05 7.16 -4.37
C TYR A 311 5.08 8.56 -4.99
N SER A 312 3.98 9.33 -4.89
CA SER A 312 3.88 10.68 -5.46
C SER A 312 4.91 11.67 -4.91
N GLY A 313 5.44 11.39 -3.72
CA GLY A 313 6.50 12.16 -3.07
C GLY A 313 7.91 11.89 -3.62
N SER A 314 8.09 10.90 -4.50
CA SER A 314 9.44 10.49 -4.92
C SER A 314 10.17 11.57 -5.70
N ALA A 315 11.47 11.71 -5.44
CA ALA A 315 12.31 12.76 -6.01
C ALA A 315 12.95 12.38 -7.37
N SER A 316 12.63 11.19 -7.89
CA SER A 316 13.11 10.67 -9.17
C SER A 316 12.15 9.60 -9.69
N GLY A 317 12.24 9.31 -10.99
CA GLY A 317 11.52 8.20 -11.59
C GLY A 317 11.91 6.84 -11.00
N LEU A 318 10.97 5.91 -11.01
CA LEU A 318 11.07 4.61 -10.35
C LEU A 318 10.50 3.47 -11.19
N VAL A 319 10.74 2.26 -10.72
CA VAL A 319 10.03 1.07 -11.19
C VAL A 319 9.29 0.52 -9.98
N VAL A 320 7.99 0.32 -10.08
CA VAL A 320 7.18 -0.32 -9.04
C VAL A 320 6.36 -1.45 -9.65
N SER A 321 6.49 -2.64 -9.08
CA SER A 321 5.64 -3.78 -9.39
C SER A 321 5.01 -4.35 -8.13
N LEU A 322 3.68 -4.32 -8.10
CA LEU A 322 2.88 -4.91 -7.03
C LEU A 322 3.10 -6.42 -6.96
N ALA A 323 3.22 -7.09 -8.11
CA ALA A 323 3.40 -8.54 -8.19
C ALA A 323 4.86 -9.03 -8.11
N ASN A 324 5.85 -8.22 -8.54
CA ASN A 324 7.24 -8.65 -8.71
C ASN A 324 8.23 -7.69 -8.02
N PRO A 325 8.36 -7.74 -6.68
CA PRO A 325 9.14 -6.77 -5.90
C PRO A 325 10.64 -6.71 -6.24
N GLN A 326 11.15 -7.77 -6.88
CA GLN A 326 12.53 -7.83 -7.38
C GLN A 326 12.86 -6.82 -8.49
N TYR A 327 11.84 -6.26 -9.16
CA TYR A 327 12.00 -5.25 -10.19
C TYR A 327 12.00 -3.83 -9.64
N ASN A 328 11.58 -3.65 -8.39
CA ASN A 328 11.40 -2.31 -7.84
C ASN A 328 12.74 -1.57 -7.73
N THR A 329 12.73 -0.28 -8.08
CA THR A 329 13.90 0.60 -8.04
C THR A 329 13.57 1.95 -7.41
N GLY A 330 14.59 2.80 -7.24
CA GLY A 330 14.40 4.11 -6.62
C GLY A 330 13.98 3.98 -5.17
N GLU A 331 12.97 4.75 -4.77
CA GLU A 331 12.38 4.71 -3.43
C GLU A 331 11.73 3.35 -3.14
N ALA A 332 11.14 2.70 -4.15
CA ALA A 332 10.50 1.39 -4.00
C ALA A 332 11.47 0.20 -3.88
N GLN A 333 12.78 0.44 -3.85
CA GLN A 333 13.78 -0.62 -3.99
C GLN A 333 13.69 -1.67 -2.88
N GLY A 334 13.18 -2.85 -3.24
CA GLY A 334 13.06 -3.98 -2.32
C GLY A 334 11.78 -3.96 -1.48
N ASP A 335 10.88 -3.03 -1.76
CA ASP A 335 9.55 -2.98 -1.18
C ASP A 335 8.73 -4.19 -1.62
N THR A 336 7.78 -4.58 -0.78
CA THR A 336 6.86 -5.70 -1.00
C THR A 336 5.43 -5.25 -0.70
N PHE A 337 4.48 -5.77 -1.47
CA PHE A 337 3.08 -5.34 -1.42
C PHE A 337 2.16 -6.51 -1.16
N SER A 338 1.09 -6.28 -0.39
CA SER A 338 -0.01 -7.23 -0.21
C SER A 338 -1.32 -6.48 -0.02
N SER A 339 -2.39 -6.91 -0.70
CA SER A 339 -3.68 -6.21 -0.69
C SER A 339 -3.50 -4.72 -1.00
N ILE A 340 -2.97 -4.42 -2.19
CA ILE A 340 -2.85 -3.06 -2.71
C ILE A 340 -3.51 -3.09 -4.07
N GLU A 341 -4.50 -2.24 -4.25
CA GLU A 341 -5.29 -2.13 -5.48
C GLU A 341 -5.01 -0.80 -6.19
N VAL A 342 -4.43 0.18 -5.50
CA VAL A 342 -4.09 1.50 -6.07
C VAL A 342 -2.59 1.74 -5.98
N LEU A 343 -1.97 2.05 -7.11
CA LEU A 343 -0.57 2.44 -7.20
C LEU A 343 -0.46 3.86 -7.77
N ILE A 344 0.20 4.74 -7.02
CA ILE A 344 0.50 6.10 -7.47
C ILE A 344 2.01 6.24 -7.67
N GLY A 345 2.41 6.59 -8.91
CA GLY A 345 3.78 6.92 -9.30
C GLY A 345 4.22 8.31 -8.84
N SER A 346 5.37 8.75 -9.34
CA SER A 346 6.02 10.04 -9.08
C SER A 346 5.64 11.08 -10.14
N ASN A 347 6.30 12.25 -10.19
CA ASN A 347 6.13 13.21 -11.31
C ASN A 347 7.30 13.12 -12.31
N PHE A 348 7.89 11.93 -12.43
CA PHE A 348 9.03 11.64 -13.30
C PHE A 348 8.76 10.34 -14.04
N ILE A 349 9.59 10.05 -15.05
CA ILE A 349 9.52 8.83 -15.86
C ILE A 349 9.50 7.57 -14.99
N ASP A 350 8.37 6.89 -14.98
CA ASP A 350 8.08 5.72 -14.18
C ASP A 350 7.78 4.48 -15.02
N GLU A 351 8.00 3.31 -14.44
CA GLU A 351 7.55 2.03 -14.97
C GLU A 351 6.70 1.32 -13.91
N LEU A 352 5.39 1.28 -14.12
CA LEU A 352 4.41 0.85 -13.12
C LEU A 352 3.70 -0.43 -13.56
N TYR A 353 3.59 -1.38 -12.64
CA TYR A 353 3.09 -2.71 -12.92
C TYR A 353 2.08 -3.16 -11.86
N GLY A 354 0.86 -3.47 -12.31
CA GLY A 354 -0.22 -4.06 -11.52
C GLY A 354 -0.02 -5.55 -11.22
N THR A 355 -1.15 -6.23 -11.05
CA THR A 355 -1.29 -7.62 -10.63
C THR A 355 -2.17 -8.40 -11.62
N ASN A 356 -2.71 -9.56 -11.24
CA ASN A 356 -3.74 -10.22 -12.08
C ASN A 356 -5.18 -9.96 -11.56
N GLY A 357 -5.32 -8.98 -10.67
CA GLY A 357 -6.59 -8.47 -10.17
C GLY A 357 -6.87 -7.09 -10.77
N ALA A 358 -8.03 -6.52 -10.46
CA ALA A 358 -8.35 -5.16 -10.91
C ALA A 358 -7.51 -4.14 -10.12
N ASP A 359 -6.69 -3.38 -10.84
CA ASP A 359 -5.77 -2.39 -10.31
C ASP A 359 -6.15 -0.97 -10.81
N THR A 360 -5.86 0.04 -9.99
CA THR A 360 -5.87 1.45 -10.38
C THR A 360 -4.46 2.00 -10.35
N ILE A 361 -3.93 2.42 -11.48
CA ILE A 361 -2.57 2.95 -11.57
C ILE A 361 -2.62 4.40 -12.06
N LYS A 362 -1.93 5.29 -11.33
CA LYS A 362 -1.79 6.71 -11.67
C LYS A 362 -0.32 7.07 -11.75
N SER A 363 0.23 7.36 -12.94
CA SER A 363 1.65 7.71 -13.08
C SER A 363 1.93 9.21 -12.94
N LEU A 364 0.90 10.05 -12.97
CA LEU A 364 0.93 11.51 -12.78
C LEU A 364 1.63 12.29 -13.89
N GLY A 365 2.94 12.19 -14.04
CA GLY A 365 3.61 12.84 -15.15
C GLY A 365 5.05 12.42 -15.29
N GLY A 366 5.62 12.65 -16.46
CA GLY A 366 6.72 11.83 -16.94
C GLY A 366 6.30 11.11 -18.22
N ASP A 367 7.25 10.65 -19.01
CA ASP A 367 6.96 9.74 -20.13
C ASP A 367 6.95 8.31 -19.56
N ASP A 368 5.79 7.82 -19.14
CA ASP A 368 5.64 6.65 -18.28
C ASP A 368 5.30 5.38 -19.06
N ALA A 369 5.56 4.22 -18.45
CA ALA A 369 5.13 2.93 -18.96
C ALA A 369 4.28 2.19 -17.93
N ILE A 370 3.02 1.92 -18.26
CA ILE A 370 2.02 1.37 -17.35
C ILE A 370 1.55 0.00 -17.87
N LYS A 371 1.59 -1.02 -17.01
CA LYS A 371 1.07 -2.36 -17.29
C LYS A 371 0.10 -2.82 -16.22
N GLY A 372 -1.15 -3.07 -16.60
CA GLY A 372 -2.19 -3.64 -15.72
C GLY A 372 -1.99 -5.14 -15.48
N TYR A 373 -1.63 -5.86 -16.55
CA TYR A 373 -1.55 -7.32 -16.71
C TYR A 373 -2.89 -8.03 -16.84
N GLY A 374 -3.72 -8.12 -15.81
CA GLY A 374 -5.06 -8.64 -16.04
C GLY A 374 -5.98 -8.40 -14.88
N GLY A 375 -7.28 -8.45 -15.15
CA GLY A 375 -8.24 -7.74 -14.31
C GLY A 375 -8.89 -6.65 -15.15
N ASP A 376 -9.94 -6.00 -14.64
CA ASP A 376 -10.51 -4.83 -15.32
C ASP A 376 -9.86 -3.60 -14.68
N ASP A 377 -8.82 -3.06 -15.33
CA ASP A 377 -7.92 -2.07 -14.74
C ASP A 377 -8.35 -0.62 -15.06
N THR A 378 -7.90 0.33 -14.25
CA THR A 378 -8.01 1.77 -14.49
C THR A 378 -6.63 2.41 -14.50
N LEU A 379 -6.18 2.86 -15.68
CA LEU A 379 -4.84 3.40 -15.89
C LEU A 379 -4.91 4.88 -16.29
N GLU A 380 -4.16 5.74 -15.58
CA GLU A 380 -4.10 7.19 -15.79
C GLU A 380 -2.63 7.65 -15.90
N GLY A 381 -2.24 8.18 -17.07
CA GLY A 381 -0.86 8.62 -17.36
C GLY A 381 -0.57 10.02 -16.81
N GLY A 382 -1.42 10.98 -17.19
CA GLY A 382 -1.27 12.37 -16.77
C GLY A 382 -0.44 13.17 -17.77
N ASP A 383 0.62 13.85 -17.35
CA ASP A 383 1.43 14.69 -18.25
C ASP A 383 2.66 13.94 -18.79
N GLY A 384 2.77 13.67 -20.08
CA GLY A 384 3.94 13.12 -20.77
C GLY A 384 3.54 12.17 -21.88
N ASN A 385 4.51 11.58 -22.58
CA ASN A 385 4.24 10.62 -23.64
C ASN A 385 4.24 9.22 -23.05
N ASP A 386 3.05 8.70 -22.77
CA ASP A 386 2.87 7.49 -21.98
C ASP A 386 2.62 6.27 -22.87
N TRP A 387 2.97 5.10 -22.33
CA TRP A 387 2.70 3.81 -22.94
C TRP A 387 1.83 2.95 -22.02
N PHE A 388 0.68 2.50 -22.51
CA PHE A 388 -0.31 1.73 -21.75
C PHE A 388 -0.52 0.34 -22.32
N ASP A 389 -0.54 -0.65 -21.44
CA ASP A 389 -0.97 -2.02 -21.72
C ASP A 389 -1.75 -2.55 -20.52
N GLY A 390 -3.08 -2.46 -20.58
CA GLY A 390 -3.97 -3.04 -19.55
C GLY A 390 -3.80 -4.56 -19.44
N GLY A 391 -3.43 -5.22 -20.54
CA GLY A 391 -3.33 -6.66 -20.60
C GLY A 391 -4.72 -7.27 -20.74
N THR A 392 -4.99 -8.40 -20.06
CA THR A 392 -6.27 -9.10 -20.25
C THR A 392 -7.37 -8.54 -19.35
N GLY A 393 -8.48 -8.11 -19.93
CA GLY A 393 -9.61 -7.62 -19.17
C GLY A 393 -10.41 -6.62 -19.98
N ALA A 394 -11.33 -5.91 -19.35
CA ALA A 394 -11.91 -4.73 -19.96
C ALA A 394 -11.36 -3.48 -19.26
N ASP A 395 -10.31 -2.90 -19.83
CA ASP A 395 -9.52 -1.87 -19.17
C ASP A 395 -9.98 -0.45 -19.54
N SER A 396 -9.79 0.49 -18.61
CA SER A 396 -10.02 1.92 -18.83
C SER A 396 -8.68 2.65 -18.83
N MET A 397 -8.28 3.20 -19.98
CA MET A 397 -7.00 3.90 -20.16
C MET A 397 -7.23 5.38 -20.49
N VAL A 398 -6.61 6.26 -19.70
CA VAL A 398 -6.63 7.73 -19.86
C VAL A 398 -5.19 8.20 -20.02
N GLY A 399 -4.82 8.70 -21.20
CA GLY A 399 -3.48 9.19 -21.51
C GLY A 399 -3.18 10.46 -20.76
N GLY A 400 -3.81 11.55 -21.14
CA GLY A 400 -3.62 12.84 -20.49
C GLY A 400 -3.03 13.85 -21.47
N LEU A 401 -1.94 14.55 -21.15
CA LEU A 401 -1.25 15.45 -22.08
C LEU A 401 0.00 14.77 -22.62
N GLY A 402 0.25 14.83 -23.92
CA GLY A 402 1.43 14.22 -24.55
C GLY A 402 1.02 13.28 -25.67
N ASP A 403 1.99 12.76 -26.41
CA ASP A 403 1.74 11.84 -27.53
C ASP A 403 1.74 10.40 -27.01
N ASP A 404 0.56 9.86 -26.71
CA ASP A 404 0.42 8.59 -25.99
C ASP A 404 0.29 7.37 -26.91
N VAL A 405 0.56 6.18 -26.35
CA VAL A 405 0.39 4.89 -27.02
C VAL A 405 -0.41 3.93 -26.16
N PHE A 406 -1.53 3.45 -26.70
CA PHE A 406 -2.40 2.48 -26.04
C PHE A 406 -2.36 1.13 -26.77
N ILE A 407 -2.07 0.06 -26.03
CA ILE A 407 -2.25 -1.30 -26.51
C ILE A 407 -3.68 -1.73 -26.20
N VAL A 408 -4.41 -2.16 -27.23
CA VAL A 408 -5.79 -2.64 -27.10
C VAL A 408 -5.84 -4.09 -27.55
N ASP A 409 -6.12 -5.00 -26.63
CA ASP A 409 -6.15 -6.43 -26.89
C ASP A 409 -7.48 -7.11 -26.54
N ASP A 410 -8.36 -6.41 -25.82
CA ASP A 410 -9.75 -6.81 -25.60
C ASP A 410 -10.71 -5.80 -26.24
N VAL A 411 -11.92 -6.28 -26.58
CA VAL A 411 -12.97 -5.42 -27.15
C VAL A 411 -13.68 -4.59 -26.07
N GLY A 412 -13.47 -4.91 -24.80
CA GLY A 412 -13.96 -4.20 -23.63
C GLY A 412 -13.11 -2.97 -23.26
N ASP A 413 -11.87 -2.89 -23.77
CA ASP A 413 -10.96 -1.79 -23.51
C ASP A 413 -11.54 -0.45 -23.97
N GLN A 414 -11.37 0.57 -23.13
CA GLN A 414 -11.83 1.93 -23.34
C GLN A 414 -10.67 2.90 -23.20
N VAL A 415 -10.34 3.56 -24.30
CA VAL A 415 -9.39 4.68 -24.32
C VAL A 415 -10.15 5.99 -24.23
N SER A 416 -9.69 6.92 -23.40
CA SER A 416 -10.31 8.25 -23.23
C SER A 416 -9.29 9.37 -23.43
N GLU A 417 -9.33 10.00 -24.60
CA GLU A 417 -8.52 11.17 -24.96
C GLU A 417 -9.37 12.42 -25.24
N PHE A 418 -8.79 13.61 -25.03
CA PHE A 418 -9.42 14.90 -25.33
C PHE A 418 -8.69 15.71 -26.41
N ASP A 419 -9.43 16.66 -26.98
CA ASP A 419 -8.90 17.60 -27.97
C ASP A 419 -7.64 18.34 -27.49
N SER A 420 -6.66 18.46 -28.38
CA SER A 420 -5.43 19.25 -28.18
C SER A 420 -4.52 18.76 -27.06
N GLN A 421 -4.53 17.46 -26.78
CA GLN A 421 -3.66 16.85 -25.78
C GLN A 421 -2.41 16.18 -26.36
N GLY A 422 -2.41 15.76 -27.62
CA GLY A 422 -1.25 15.16 -28.24
C GLY A 422 -1.55 14.65 -29.64
N THR A 423 -0.68 13.76 -30.13
CA THR A 423 -0.91 12.88 -31.27
C THR A 423 -0.85 11.42 -30.82
N ASP A 424 -2.03 10.85 -30.59
CA ASP A 424 -2.12 9.59 -29.86
C ASP A 424 -2.26 8.39 -30.80
N ASN A 425 -1.77 7.24 -30.35
CA ASN A 425 -1.74 6.01 -31.11
C ASN A 425 -2.47 4.88 -30.37
N ILE A 426 -3.32 4.16 -31.09
CA ILE A 426 -3.81 2.85 -30.65
C ILE A 426 -3.15 1.76 -31.47
N GLU A 427 -2.54 0.80 -30.80
CA GLU A 427 -2.09 -0.47 -31.37
C GLU A 427 -3.06 -1.58 -30.97
N ALA A 428 -3.91 -2.01 -31.91
CA ALA A 428 -5.01 -2.94 -31.62
C ALA A 428 -4.74 -4.34 -32.17
N SER A 429 -4.88 -5.38 -31.34
CA SER A 429 -4.89 -6.78 -31.78
C SER A 429 -6.31 -7.34 -32.01
N VAL A 430 -7.33 -6.52 -31.72
CA VAL A 430 -8.75 -6.73 -32.00
C VAL A 430 -9.28 -5.74 -33.03
N SER A 431 -10.52 -5.95 -33.49
CA SER A 431 -11.16 -4.90 -34.31
C SER A 431 -11.50 -3.71 -33.44
N TYR A 432 -11.14 -2.50 -33.87
CA TYR A 432 -11.28 -1.31 -33.03
C TYR A 432 -11.74 -0.09 -33.82
N SER A 433 -12.45 0.82 -33.14
CA SER A 433 -12.96 2.07 -33.71
C SER A 433 -12.59 3.25 -32.82
N LEU A 434 -12.05 4.30 -33.44
CA LEU A 434 -11.74 5.57 -32.78
C LEU A 434 -13.00 6.45 -32.57
N GLY A 435 -14.20 5.92 -32.85
CA GLY A 435 -15.44 6.68 -32.81
C GLY A 435 -15.73 7.24 -31.42
N GLY A 436 -15.74 8.57 -31.32
CA GLY A 436 -16.07 9.26 -30.06
C GLY A 436 -14.89 9.51 -29.13
N ILE A 437 -13.66 9.20 -29.55
CA ILE A 437 -12.41 9.46 -28.82
C ILE A 437 -11.49 10.33 -29.68
N HIS A 438 -10.60 11.12 -29.06
CA HIS A 438 -9.74 12.09 -29.77
C HIS A 438 -8.37 11.55 -30.17
N VAL A 439 -8.26 10.23 -30.37
CA VAL A 439 -7.04 9.57 -30.84
C VAL A 439 -6.81 9.84 -32.33
N ASP A 440 -5.55 10.08 -32.72
CA ASP A 440 -5.16 10.38 -34.09
C ASP A 440 -4.94 9.13 -34.93
N ASN A 441 -4.29 8.10 -34.39
CA ASN A 441 -3.79 6.99 -35.22
C ASN A 441 -4.24 5.62 -34.71
N LEU A 442 -4.61 4.74 -35.65
CA LEU A 442 -4.97 3.35 -35.38
C LEU A 442 -4.06 2.42 -36.19
N TYR A 443 -3.35 1.55 -35.50
CA TYR A 443 -2.49 0.53 -36.07
C TYR A 443 -2.98 -0.86 -35.66
N LEU A 444 -3.46 -1.65 -36.62
CA LEU A 444 -3.83 -3.04 -36.37
C LEU A 444 -2.57 -3.91 -36.32
N THR A 445 -2.47 -4.77 -35.32
CA THR A 445 -1.33 -5.67 -35.12
C THR A 445 -1.69 -7.12 -35.46
N GLY A 446 -0.68 -7.99 -35.52
CA GLY A 446 -0.87 -9.42 -35.79
C GLY A 446 -1.21 -9.77 -37.24
N SER A 447 -2.02 -10.83 -37.43
CA SER A 447 -2.37 -11.39 -38.74
C SER A 447 -3.83 -11.84 -38.86
N ALA A 448 -4.64 -11.55 -37.84
CA ALA A 448 -6.06 -11.86 -37.84
C ALA A 448 -6.81 -10.95 -38.82
N GLU A 449 -7.95 -11.42 -39.34
CA GLU A 449 -8.87 -10.62 -40.15
C GLU A 449 -9.69 -9.68 -39.25
N ILE A 450 -9.03 -8.66 -38.72
CA ILE A 450 -9.61 -7.61 -37.87
C ILE A 450 -9.83 -6.32 -38.67
N ASN A 451 -10.62 -5.40 -38.14
CA ASN A 451 -11.05 -4.19 -38.85
C ASN A 451 -10.70 -2.94 -38.05
N GLY A 452 -10.53 -1.82 -38.76
CA GLY A 452 -10.20 -0.54 -38.17
C GLY A 452 -11.14 0.55 -38.66
N THR A 453 -11.54 1.44 -37.78
CA THR A 453 -12.37 2.60 -38.13
C THR A 453 -11.81 3.84 -37.45
N GLY A 454 -11.51 4.88 -38.23
CA GLY A 454 -11.11 6.20 -37.74
C GLY A 454 -12.26 6.97 -37.06
N ASN A 455 -12.07 8.26 -36.92
CA ASN A 455 -13.03 9.20 -36.34
C ASN A 455 -13.24 10.39 -37.28
N SER A 456 -13.54 11.59 -36.75
CA SER A 456 -13.71 12.80 -37.57
C SER A 456 -12.43 13.65 -37.68
N LEU A 457 -11.32 13.18 -37.10
CA LEU A 457 -10.00 13.81 -37.17
C LEU A 457 -9.25 13.33 -38.42
N ASN A 458 -8.05 13.85 -38.64
CA ASN A 458 -7.21 13.38 -39.75
C ASN A 458 -6.42 12.16 -39.28
N ASN A 459 -6.91 10.95 -39.55
CA ASN A 459 -6.33 9.75 -38.98
C ASN A 459 -5.22 9.14 -39.85
N VAL A 460 -4.28 8.44 -39.19
CA VAL A 460 -3.54 7.35 -39.84
C VAL A 460 -4.18 6.03 -39.46
N VAL A 461 -4.73 5.31 -40.43
CA VAL A 461 -5.32 3.98 -40.23
C VAL A 461 -4.49 2.95 -40.99
N LYS A 462 -3.84 2.05 -40.26
CA LYS A 462 -2.99 1.00 -40.83
C LYS A 462 -3.51 -0.39 -40.45
N GLY A 463 -3.70 -1.23 -41.46
CA GLY A 463 -4.05 -2.63 -41.32
C GLY A 463 -2.88 -3.52 -40.89
N ASN A 464 -3.16 -4.81 -40.77
CA ASN A 464 -2.19 -5.85 -40.43
C ASN A 464 -1.92 -6.74 -41.67
N SER A 465 -1.46 -7.98 -41.48
CA SER A 465 -1.22 -8.89 -42.62
C SER A 465 -2.44 -9.75 -43.02
N GLY A 466 -3.55 -9.58 -42.31
CA GLY A 466 -4.82 -10.22 -42.59
C GLY A 466 -5.66 -9.40 -43.56
N ARG A 467 -6.85 -9.91 -43.92
CA ARG A 467 -7.83 -9.14 -44.68
C ARG A 467 -8.52 -8.15 -43.76
N ASN A 468 -8.31 -6.86 -43.96
CA ASN A 468 -8.93 -5.81 -43.15
C ASN A 468 -10.02 -5.06 -43.92
N ASN A 469 -11.06 -4.63 -43.21
CA ASN A 469 -11.93 -3.53 -43.62
C ASN A 469 -11.50 -2.27 -42.86
N LEU A 470 -10.97 -1.29 -43.57
CA LEU A 470 -10.47 -0.04 -43.02
C LEU A 470 -11.34 1.12 -43.51
N ASP A 471 -11.79 1.96 -42.57
CA ASP A 471 -12.62 3.13 -42.84
C ASP A 471 -12.02 4.36 -42.15
N GLY A 472 -11.64 5.38 -42.92
CA GLY A 472 -11.15 6.66 -42.39
C GLY A 472 -12.24 7.49 -41.70
N SER A 473 -13.52 7.22 -42.02
CA SER A 473 -14.70 7.97 -41.57
C SER A 473 -14.76 9.41 -42.08
N GLY A 474 -14.09 10.37 -41.45
CA GLY A 474 -14.06 11.72 -41.99
C GLY A 474 -12.83 12.46 -41.53
N GLY A 475 -12.28 13.32 -42.39
CA GLY A 475 -10.99 13.92 -42.10
C GLY A 475 -10.19 14.08 -43.38
N THR A 476 -8.88 13.95 -43.28
CA THR A 476 -7.94 13.89 -44.39
C THR A 476 -7.03 12.74 -44.03
N ASP A 477 -7.46 11.54 -44.42
CA ASP A 477 -6.96 10.33 -43.79
C ASP A 477 -5.81 9.71 -44.59
N LYS A 478 -4.96 8.98 -43.90
CA LYS A 478 -3.91 8.15 -44.49
C LYS A 478 -4.22 6.69 -44.18
N ILE A 479 -4.62 5.95 -45.19
CA ILE A 479 -5.06 4.56 -45.06
C ILE A 479 -4.07 3.64 -45.74
N ASN A 480 -3.56 2.65 -45.01
CA ASN A 480 -2.67 1.63 -45.54
C ASN A 480 -3.18 0.24 -45.13
N GLY A 481 -3.62 -0.56 -46.10
CA GLY A 481 -4.10 -1.94 -45.84
C GLY A 481 -3.02 -2.86 -45.26
N ALA A 482 -1.75 -2.53 -45.49
CA ALA A 482 -0.61 -3.44 -45.33
C ALA A 482 -0.78 -4.66 -46.22
N GLY A 483 -0.54 -5.88 -45.75
CA GLY A 483 -0.66 -7.07 -46.59
C GLY A 483 -2.03 -7.69 -46.41
N GLY A 484 -2.66 -8.16 -47.47
CA GLY A 484 -4.04 -8.62 -47.34
C GLY A 484 -4.76 -8.45 -48.65
N ALA A 485 -6.07 -8.63 -48.65
CA ALA A 485 -6.90 -8.24 -49.79
C ALA A 485 -8.00 -7.35 -49.24
N ASP A 486 -7.61 -6.11 -48.98
CA ASP A 486 -8.28 -5.24 -48.05
C ASP A 486 -9.41 -4.47 -48.72
N ILE A 487 -10.34 -4.02 -47.88
CA ILE A 487 -11.42 -3.13 -48.26
C ILE A 487 -11.13 -1.81 -47.59
N LEU A 488 -10.90 -0.78 -48.40
CA LEU A 488 -10.49 0.55 -47.94
C LEU A 488 -11.59 1.57 -48.27
N THR A 489 -11.99 2.35 -47.27
CA THR A 489 -12.96 3.44 -47.40
C THR A 489 -12.31 4.70 -46.86
N GLY A 490 -12.20 5.75 -47.66
CA GLY A 490 -11.65 7.04 -47.22
C GLY A 490 -12.62 7.77 -46.31
N GLY A 491 -13.89 7.79 -46.70
CA GLY A 491 -14.94 8.52 -46.00
C GLY A 491 -15.11 9.91 -46.57
N THR A 492 -15.29 10.91 -45.70
CA THR A 492 -15.42 12.31 -46.14
C THR A 492 -14.11 13.06 -46.04
N GLY A 493 -13.76 13.77 -47.11
CA GLY A 493 -12.59 14.65 -47.16
C GLY A 493 -11.59 14.13 -48.19
N PRO A 494 -10.40 14.76 -48.29
CA PRO A 494 -9.38 14.33 -49.24
C PRO A 494 -8.45 13.28 -48.62
N ASP A 495 -8.57 12.03 -49.06
CA ASP A 495 -7.86 10.91 -48.41
C ASP A 495 -6.66 10.40 -49.24
N GLN A 496 -5.73 9.73 -48.57
CA GLN A 496 -4.60 9.06 -49.18
C GLN A 496 -4.59 7.55 -48.89
N PHE A 497 -4.69 6.76 -49.95
CA PHE A 497 -4.52 5.31 -49.89
C PHE A 497 -3.07 4.95 -50.20
N ILE A 498 -2.33 4.52 -49.19
CA ILE A 498 -0.88 4.35 -49.23
C ILE A 498 -0.53 2.88 -49.43
N TYR A 499 0.32 2.61 -50.43
CA TYR A 499 0.92 1.30 -50.66
C TYR A 499 2.42 1.44 -50.48
N SER A 500 2.97 0.72 -49.51
CA SER A 500 4.37 0.77 -49.13
C SER A 500 5.21 -0.28 -49.85
N ASN A 501 4.61 -1.41 -50.21
CA ASN A 501 5.26 -2.51 -50.92
C ASN A 501 4.35 -3.09 -52.00
N LEU A 502 4.93 -3.85 -52.94
CA LEU A 502 4.16 -4.59 -53.95
C LEU A 502 3.28 -5.69 -53.34
N SER A 503 3.67 -6.20 -52.17
CA SER A 503 2.90 -7.19 -51.41
C SER A 503 1.64 -6.61 -50.80
N ASP A 504 1.54 -5.28 -50.70
CA ASP A 504 0.40 -4.64 -50.06
C ASP A 504 -0.86 -4.82 -50.92
N SER A 505 -0.70 -4.89 -52.26
CA SER A 505 -1.80 -5.30 -53.13
C SER A 505 -1.32 -6.03 -54.37
N THR A 506 -1.41 -7.36 -54.35
CA THR A 506 -0.86 -8.25 -55.37
C THR A 506 -1.62 -8.20 -56.70
N ALA A 507 -0.96 -8.64 -57.77
CA ALA A 507 -1.60 -8.75 -59.09
C ALA A 507 -2.68 -9.84 -59.17
N ASP A 508 -2.63 -10.85 -58.30
CA ASP A 508 -3.67 -11.88 -58.19
C ASP A 508 -4.92 -11.35 -57.48
N THR A 509 -5.88 -12.20 -57.11
CA THR A 509 -7.11 -11.77 -56.41
C THR A 509 -7.10 -12.14 -54.93
N SER A 510 -6.12 -12.92 -54.48
CA SER A 510 -6.01 -13.37 -53.09
C SER A 510 -5.47 -12.28 -52.17
N GLY A 511 -4.61 -11.40 -52.68
CA GLY A 511 -4.00 -10.30 -51.92
C GLY A 511 -4.23 -8.93 -52.56
N ARG A 512 -5.36 -8.72 -53.25
CA ARG A 512 -5.64 -7.47 -53.97
C ARG A 512 -6.65 -6.61 -53.24
N ASP A 513 -6.30 -5.35 -53.07
CA ASP A 513 -7.10 -4.36 -52.38
C ASP A 513 -8.18 -3.75 -53.25
N THR A 514 -9.24 -3.32 -52.57
CA THR A 514 -10.37 -2.59 -53.15
C THR A 514 -10.65 -1.32 -52.36
N ILE A 515 -10.54 -0.18 -53.02
CA ILE A 515 -10.99 1.12 -52.50
C ILE A 515 -12.45 1.32 -52.92
N LEU A 516 -13.34 1.55 -51.95
CA LEU A 516 -14.79 1.57 -52.16
C LEU A 516 -15.35 2.91 -52.64
N ASP A 517 -14.73 4.02 -52.25
CA ASP A 517 -15.36 5.36 -52.36
C ASP A 517 -14.47 6.44 -52.97
N PHE A 518 -13.38 6.06 -53.64
CA PHE A 518 -12.40 6.97 -54.23
C PHE A 518 -13.03 8.17 -54.98
N ALA A 519 -12.91 9.35 -54.38
CA ALA A 519 -13.43 10.62 -54.85
C ALA A 519 -12.37 11.35 -55.70
N LYS A 520 -12.47 11.20 -57.03
CA LYS A 520 -11.56 11.85 -57.97
C LYS A 520 -11.40 13.35 -57.72
N GLY A 521 -10.15 13.80 -57.65
CA GLY A 521 -9.80 15.21 -57.43
C GLY A 521 -9.84 15.64 -55.96
N GLN A 522 -10.18 14.73 -55.05
CA GLN A 522 -10.00 14.88 -53.61
C GLN A 522 -9.00 13.82 -53.13
N ASP A 523 -9.29 12.55 -53.41
CA ASP A 523 -8.48 11.43 -52.95
C ASP A 523 -7.30 11.15 -53.86
N ARG A 524 -6.29 10.48 -53.29
CA ARG A 524 -5.07 10.11 -54.01
C ARG A 524 -4.61 8.71 -53.63
N VAL A 525 -4.16 7.96 -54.62
CA VAL A 525 -3.41 6.71 -54.41
C VAL A 525 -1.93 7.06 -54.30
N ASN A 526 -1.32 6.78 -53.15
CA ASN A 526 0.07 7.05 -52.88
C ASN A 526 0.93 5.79 -53.09
N LEU A 527 1.77 5.86 -54.13
CA LEU A 527 2.70 4.81 -54.55
C LEU A 527 4.16 5.26 -54.44
N SER A 528 4.42 6.47 -53.94
CA SER A 528 5.79 7.00 -53.84
C SER A 528 6.73 6.18 -52.94
N PRO A 529 6.27 5.38 -51.96
CA PRO A 529 7.16 4.51 -51.22
C PRO A 529 7.65 3.29 -52.02
N ILE A 530 6.96 2.90 -53.10
CA ILE A 530 7.33 1.73 -53.89
C ILE A 530 8.39 2.14 -54.92
N ASP A 531 9.52 1.45 -54.93
CA ASP A 531 10.50 1.58 -56.01
C ASP A 531 9.93 1.06 -57.33
N ALA A 532 9.68 1.99 -58.26
CA ALA A 532 9.11 1.68 -59.55
C ALA A 532 10.08 0.93 -60.48
N ASN A 533 11.37 0.77 -60.15
CA ASN A 533 12.31 0.04 -60.99
C ASN A 533 13.27 -0.86 -60.22
N THR A 534 12.81 -2.07 -59.96
CA THR A 534 13.54 -3.16 -59.29
C THR A 534 14.87 -3.58 -59.95
N LYS A 535 15.16 -3.13 -61.18
CA LYS A 535 16.43 -3.43 -61.89
C LYS A 535 17.53 -2.41 -61.62
N THR A 536 17.20 -1.27 -61.01
CA THR A 536 18.16 -0.22 -60.66
C THR A 536 18.16 0.01 -59.16
N SER A 537 19.24 0.61 -58.65
CA SER A 537 19.35 0.93 -57.24
C SER A 537 18.79 2.33 -56.98
N GLY A 538 18.06 2.48 -55.86
CA GLY A 538 17.45 3.74 -55.40
C GLY A 538 15.95 3.75 -55.62
N ASP A 539 15.26 4.80 -55.19
CA ASP A 539 13.80 4.88 -55.29
C ASP A 539 13.39 5.61 -56.58
N GLN A 540 12.83 4.88 -57.55
CA GLN A 540 12.34 5.46 -58.79
C GLN A 540 10.85 5.73 -58.71
N ALA A 541 10.42 6.89 -59.23
CA ALA A 541 9.01 7.24 -59.35
C ALA A 541 8.34 6.51 -60.52
N PHE A 542 7.06 6.21 -60.38
CA PHE A 542 6.25 5.67 -61.47
C PHE A 542 6.01 6.71 -62.57
N THR A 543 5.93 6.24 -63.82
CA THR A 543 5.46 6.99 -64.98
C THR A 543 4.03 6.60 -65.31
N PHE A 544 3.08 7.50 -65.07
CA PHE A 544 1.68 7.28 -65.43
C PHE A 544 1.46 7.41 -66.95
N ILE A 545 1.05 6.32 -67.60
CA ILE A 545 0.81 6.23 -69.05
C ILE A 545 -0.68 6.20 -69.43
N GLY A 546 -1.58 6.43 -68.47
CA GLY A 546 -3.03 6.40 -68.68
C GLY A 546 -3.55 5.00 -69.02
N GLY A 547 -4.38 4.88 -70.05
CA GLY A 547 -4.95 3.60 -70.50
C GLY A 547 -4.07 2.80 -71.50
N ALA A 548 -2.92 3.34 -71.89
CA ALA A 548 -2.04 2.73 -72.89
C ALA A 548 -1.48 1.36 -72.43
N ALA A 549 -1.14 0.49 -73.38
CA ALA A 549 -0.45 -0.76 -73.08
C ALA A 549 1.01 -0.49 -72.67
N TYR A 550 1.59 -1.40 -71.88
CA TYR A 550 3.00 -1.31 -71.48
C TYR A 550 3.92 -1.31 -72.71
N SER A 551 4.99 -0.52 -72.63
CA SER A 551 6.05 -0.44 -73.63
C SER A 551 7.31 -1.25 -73.25
N ASN A 552 7.16 -2.15 -72.26
CA ASN A 552 8.23 -2.96 -71.65
C ASN A 552 9.32 -2.09 -71.03
N LYS A 553 8.91 -1.05 -70.29
CA LYS A 553 9.78 -0.21 -69.48
C LYS A 553 9.36 -0.35 -68.03
N ALA A 554 10.34 -0.50 -67.15
CA ALA A 554 10.08 -0.52 -65.72
C ALA A 554 9.50 0.83 -65.26
N GLY A 555 8.63 0.76 -64.27
CA GLY A 555 7.96 1.88 -63.64
C GLY A 555 6.76 2.41 -64.41
N GLU A 556 6.21 1.67 -65.37
CA GLU A 556 4.99 2.09 -66.06
C GLU A 556 3.75 1.81 -65.20
N LEU A 557 2.97 2.85 -64.93
CA LEU A 557 1.70 2.79 -64.20
C LEU A 557 0.54 3.10 -65.15
N ARG A 558 -0.49 2.27 -65.14
CA ARG A 558 -1.67 2.40 -66.01
C ARG A 558 -2.96 2.10 -65.27
N TYR A 559 -4.09 2.38 -65.92
CA TYR A 559 -5.39 1.93 -65.46
C TYR A 559 -6.26 1.36 -66.59
N GLY A 560 -7.29 0.60 -66.24
CA GLY A 560 -8.33 0.12 -67.15
C GLY A 560 -9.69 0.06 -66.46
N ILE A 561 -10.78 0.23 -67.21
CA ILE A 561 -12.15 0.13 -66.69
C ILE A 561 -12.73 -1.23 -67.11
N ASN A 562 -13.27 -1.97 -66.16
CA ASN A 562 -13.93 -3.27 -66.37
C ASN A 562 -15.29 -3.28 -65.68
N GLY A 563 -16.36 -3.04 -66.43
CA GLY A 563 -17.69 -2.86 -65.86
C GLY A 563 -17.70 -1.67 -64.90
N ASP A 564 -18.13 -1.88 -63.67
CA ASP A 564 -18.22 -0.86 -62.63
C ASP A 564 -16.95 -0.79 -61.75
N GLN A 565 -15.79 -1.20 -62.28
CA GLN A 565 -14.52 -1.12 -61.56
C GLN A 565 -13.45 -0.42 -62.41
N THR A 566 -12.62 0.39 -61.75
CA THR A 566 -11.36 0.88 -62.30
C THR A 566 -10.21 0.10 -61.68
N ILE A 567 -9.35 -0.47 -62.51
CA ILE A 567 -8.20 -1.27 -62.07
C ILE A 567 -6.92 -0.51 -62.39
N ILE A 568 -6.17 -0.14 -61.36
CA ILE A 568 -4.81 0.40 -61.46
C ILE A 568 -3.84 -0.79 -61.57
N SER A 569 -2.79 -0.65 -62.38
CA SER A 569 -1.80 -1.72 -62.61
C SER A 569 -0.42 -1.14 -62.86
N GLY A 570 0.61 -1.66 -62.20
CA GLY A 570 2.00 -1.25 -62.43
C GLY A 570 2.91 -2.40 -62.88
N ASP A 571 3.91 -2.06 -63.69
CA ASP A 571 5.01 -2.94 -64.12
C ASP A 571 6.32 -2.31 -63.60
N VAL A 572 6.90 -2.88 -62.54
CA VAL A 572 8.12 -2.40 -61.89
C VAL A 572 9.39 -3.05 -62.42
N ASN A 573 9.25 -4.10 -63.22
CA ASN A 573 10.39 -4.87 -63.70
C ASN A 573 10.63 -4.63 -65.21
N GLY A 574 9.63 -4.12 -65.94
CA GLY A 574 9.70 -3.78 -67.36
C GLY A 574 9.59 -4.97 -68.31
N ASP A 575 8.97 -6.06 -67.89
CA ASP A 575 8.71 -7.23 -68.76
C ASP A 575 7.37 -7.13 -69.52
N GLY A 576 6.58 -6.08 -69.26
CA GLY A 576 5.26 -5.87 -69.86
C GLY A 576 4.14 -6.66 -69.16
N VAL A 577 4.41 -7.25 -67.99
CA VAL A 577 3.44 -7.94 -67.14
C VAL A 577 3.17 -7.08 -65.90
N THR A 578 1.94 -7.13 -65.41
CA THR A 578 1.56 -6.40 -64.20
C THR A 578 2.11 -7.10 -62.96
N ASP A 579 2.83 -6.35 -62.12
CA ASP A 579 3.39 -6.82 -60.85
C ASP A 579 2.43 -6.59 -59.66
N PHE A 580 1.61 -5.54 -59.70
CA PHE A 580 0.61 -5.23 -58.65
C PHE A 580 -0.67 -4.63 -59.24
N LYS A 581 -1.80 -4.77 -58.54
CA LYS A 581 -3.08 -4.19 -58.95
C LYS A 581 -3.80 -3.57 -57.78
N ILE A 582 -4.58 -2.52 -58.03
CA ILE A 582 -5.50 -1.93 -57.04
C ILE A 582 -6.86 -1.76 -57.71
N VAL A 583 -7.93 -2.12 -57.03
CA VAL A 583 -9.30 -1.93 -57.54
C VAL A 583 -9.91 -0.68 -56.92
N LEU A 584 -10.48 0.18 -57.74
CA LEU A 584 -11.40 1.22 -57.31
C LEU A 584 -12.81 0.81 -57.71
N SER A 585 -13.76 0.96 -56.79
CA SER A 585 -15.17 0.80 -57.08
C SER A 585 -15.67 1.98 -57.91
N GLY A 586 -16.37 1.70 -59.00
CA GLY A 586 -16.87 2.67 -59.97
C GLY A 586 -16.04 2.76 -61.24
N SER A 587 -16.69 3.27 -62.30
CA SER A 587 -16.05 3.62 -63.58
C SER A 587 -15.37 5.01 -63.47
N ILE A 588 -14.17 5.06 -62.90
CA ILE A 588 -13.42 6.30 -62.66
C ILE A 588 -12.33 6.49 -63.72
N SER A 589 -12.32 7.64 -64.39
CA SER A 589 -11.26 8.01 -65.34
C SER A 589 -10.14 8.76 -64.61
N LEU A 590 -8.97 8.11 -64.47
CA LEU A 590 -7.84 8.64 -63.71
C LEU A 590 -6.88 9.51 -64.54
N GLY A 591 -6.25 10.48 -63.87
CA GLY A 591 -5.18 11.34 -64.36
C GLY A 591 -4.00 11.36 -63.38
N SER A 592 -2.89 12.01 -63.75
CA SER A 592 -1.67 12.04 -62.92
C SER A 592 -1.84 12.71 -61.56
N ALA A 593 -2.85 13.58 -61.39
CA ALA A 593 -3.12 14.26 -60.12
C ALA A 593 -3.76 13.33 -59.07
N ASP A 594 -4.36 12.22 -59.50
CA ASP A 594 -5.02 11.24 -58.63
C ASP A 594 -3.99 10.32 -57.93
N PHE A 595 -2.69 10.56 -58.16
CA PHE A 595 -1.60 9.77 -57.60
C PHE A 595 -0.56 10.63 -56.89
N VAL A 596 0.13 10.05 -55.91
CA VAL A 596 1.45 10.47 -55.42
C VAL A 596 2.44 9.43 -55.93
N LEU A 597 3.40 9.82 -56.77
CA LEU A 597 4.30 8.91 -57.52
C LEU A 597 5.76 9.17 -57.23
#